data_AF-A0A1F7IVU5-F1
#
_entry.id   AF-A0A1F7IVU5-F1
#
_cell.length_a   1.000
_cell.length_b   1.000
_cell.length_c   1.000
_cell.angle_alpha   90.00
_cell.angle_beta   90.00
_cell.angle_gamma   90.00
#
_symmetry.space_group_name_H-M   'P 1'
#
loop_
_entity.id
_entity.type
_entity.pdbx_description
1 polymer ?
#
loop_
_entity_poly.entity_id
_entity_poly.type
_entity_poly.pdbx_seq_one_letter_code
_entity_poly.pdbx_strand_id
1 'polypeptide(L)'
;MKLLIKHIKIEVKKHAFDYLLFFTAGVVFLTGLNVFRGERLLEFIILLSFVSFYIIWGIYHHIIEDSLHMKIVLEYILIGFAILFLIKVLIFP
;
A
#
# COMPACT_ATOMS: atom_id res chain seq x y z
N MET A 1 -27.56 12.90 6.35
CA MET A 1 -26.43 12.67 7.30
C MET A 1 -26.47 11.30 7.99
N LYS A 2 -27.56 10.90 8.67
CA LYS A 2 -27.65 9.59 9.36
C LYS A 2 -27.41 8.35 8.46
N LEU A 3 -27.92 8.36 7.23
CA LEU A 3 -27.72 7.27 6.27
C LEU A 3 -26.26 7.12 5.82
N LEU A 4 -25.56 8.25 5.68
CA LEU A 4 -24.16 8.29 5.24
C LEU A 4 -23.23 7.73 6.33
N ILE A 5 -23.46 8.12 7.58
CA ILE A 5 -22.75 7.57 8.75
C ILE A 5 -22.98 6.06 8.89
N LYS A 6 -24.20 5.59 8.61
CA LYS A 6 -24.54 4.16 8.66
C LYS A 6 -23.76 3.38 7.59
N HIS A 7 -23.69 3.88 6.36
CA HIS A 7 -22.92 3.24 5.28
C HIS A 7 -21.44 3.19 5.61
N ILE A 8 -20.84 4.28 6.07
CA ILE A 8 -19.43 4.32 6.47
C ILE A 8 -19.15 3.27 7.56
N LYS A 9 -20.01 3.15 8.58
CA LYS A 9 -19.82 2.13 9.64
C LYS A 9 -19.87 0.69 9.12
N ILE A 10 -20.69 0.41 8.12
CA ILE A 10 -20.81 -0.93 7.54
C ILE A 10 -19.54 -1.23 6.72
N GLU A 11 -19.12 -0.28 5.88
CA GLU A 11 -17.92 -0.41 5.05
C GLU A 11 -16.66 -0.58 5.89
N VAL A 12 -16.50 0.28 6.91
CA VAL A 12 -15.36 0.21 7.84
C VAL A 12 -15.34 -1.11 8.59
N LYS A 13 -16.49 -1.67 8.97
CA LYS A 13 -16.53 -2.99 9.60
C LYS A 13 -16.16 -4.11 8.64
N LYS A 14 -16.59 -4.03 7.38
CA LYS A 14 -16.31 -5.03 6.35
C LYS A 14 -14.82 -5.08 6.01
N HIS A 15 -14.17 -3.92 5.94
CA HIS A 15 -12.76 -3.78 5.56
C HIS A 15 -11.84 -3.36 6.73
N ALA A 16 -12.27 -3.58 7.97
CA ALA A 16 -11.53 -3.16 9.17
C ALA A 16 -10.10 -3.71 9.19
N PHE A 17 -9.94 -4.96 8.75
CA PHE A 17 -8.64 -5.61 8.68
C PHE A 17 -7.74 -4.95 7.63
N ASP A 18 -8.24 -4.69 6.43
CA ASP A 18 -7.50 -4.02 5.36
C ASP A 18 -7.00 -2.64 5.82
N TYR A 19 -7.88 -1.86 6.46
CA TYR A 19 -7.51 -0.55 6.99
C TYR A 19 -6.44 -0.64 8.10
N LEU A 20 -6.58 -1.58 9.03
CA LEU A 20 -5.60 -1.78 10.09
C LEU A 20 -4.25 -2.24 9.53
N LEU A 21 -4.28 -3.15 8.55
CA LEU A 21 -3.10 -3.67 7.87
C LEU A 21 -2.36 -2.56 7.14
N PHE A 22 -3.05 -1.72 6.37
CA PHE A 22 -2.42 -0.59 5.70
C PHE A 22 -1.91 0.48 6.65
N PHE A 23 -2.65 0.77 7.72
CA PHE A 23 -2.20 1.74 8.71
C PHE A 23 -0.91 1.27 9.39
N THR A 24 -0.86 0.01 9.83
CA THR A 24 0.33 -0.57 10.46
C THR A 24 1.49 -0.66 9.48
N ALA A 25 1.27 -1.15 8.26
CA ALA A 25 2.30 -1.21 7.22
C ALA A 25 2.85 0.18 6.87
N GLY A 26 1.97 1.19 6.77
CA GLY A 26 2.37 2.58 6.50
C GLY A 26 3.20 3.19 7.63
N VAL A 27 2.83 2.95 8.89
CA VAL A 27 3.63 3.39 10.05
C VAL A 27 5.00 2.72 10.06
N VAL A 28 5.06 1.40 9.84
CA VAL A 28 6.33 0.65 9.77
C VAL A 28 7.19 1.15 8.62
N PHE A 29 6.60 1.38 7.44
CA PHE A 29 7.30 1.90 6.27
C PHE A 29 7.91 3.29 6.52
N LEU A 30 7.11 4.24 7.01
CA LEU A 30 7.60 5.59 7.30
C LEU A 30 8.65 5.60 8.40
N THR A 31 8.46 4.78 9.44
CA THR A 31 9.45 4.63 10.52
C THR A 31 10.74 4.04 9.98
N GLY A 32 10.66 2.98 9.17
CA GLY A 32 11.82 2.36 8.52
C GLY A 32 12.59 3.35 7.66
N LEU A 33 11.90 4.11 6.80
CA LEU A 33 12.54 5.15 5.99
C LEU A 33 13.22 6.23 6.84
N ASN A 34 12.61 6.62 7.97
CA ASN A 34 13.20 7.62 8.86
C ASN A 34 14.44 7.10 9.61
N VAL A 35 14.38 5.86 10.11
CA VAL A 35 15.47 5.22 10.86
C VAL A 35 16.69 4.97 9.98
N PHE A 36 16.49 4.49 8.76
CA PHE A 36 17.57 4.18 7.81
C PHE A 36 17.85 5.34 6.84
N ARG A 37 17.46 6.56 7.20
CA ARG A 37 17.62 7.73 6.34
C ARG A 37 19.09 7.96 6.00
N GLY A 38 19.41 8.03 4.71
CA GLY A 38 20.77 8.17 4.18
C GLY A 38 21.46 6.85 3.81
N GLU A 39 20.96 5.72 4.31
CA GLU A 39 21.44 4.38 3.94
C GLU A 39 20.75 3.90 2.66
N ARG A 40 21.33 4.30 1.54
CA ARG A 40 20.80 4.14 0.18
C ARG A 40 20.23 2.76 -0.13
N LEU A 41 20.96 1.71 0.25
CA LEU A 41 20.55 0.33 -0.01
C LEU A 41 19.35 -0.08 0.85
N LEU A 42 19.33 0.30 2.13
CA LEU A 42 18.27 -0.05 3.07
C LEU A 42 16.98 0.70 2.74
N GLU A 43 17.06 1.98 2.40
CA GLU A 43 15.90 2.75 1.91
C GLU A 43 15.28 2.11 0.67
N PHE A 44 16.11 1.68 -0.30
CA PHE A 44 15.63 0.98 -1.48
C PHE A 44 14.97 -0.36 -1.14
N ILE A 45 15.56 -1.15 -0.24
CA ILE A 45 14.97 -2.42 0.22
C ILE A 45 13.61 -2.19 0.91
N ILE A 46 13.51 -1.17 1.77
CA ILE A 46 12.26 -0.82 2.46
C ILE A 46 11.18 -0.39 1.46
N LEU A 47 11.54 0.45 0.49
CA LEU A 47 10.66 0.85 -0.61
C LEU A 47 10.17 -0.33 -1.43
N LEU A 48 11.10 -1.17 -1.88
CA LEU A 48 10.79 -2.35 -2.68
C LEU A 48 9.89 -3.33 -1.92
N SER A 49 10.13 -3.50 -0.61
CA SER A 49 9.33 -4.34 0.26
C SER A 49 7.90 -3.80 0.41
N PHE A 50 7.74 -2.49 0.61
CA PHE A 50 6.43 -1.86 0.72
C PHE A 50 5.63 -1.91 -0.58
N VAL A 51 6.29 -1.68 -1.72
CA VAL A 51 5.67 -1.80 -3.05
C VAL A 51 5.25 -3.24 -3.33
N SER A 52 6.09 -4.21 -2.99
CA SER A 52 5.78 -5.63 -3.15
C SER A 52 4.60 -6.03 -2.26
N PHE A 53 4.57 -5.57 -1.01
CA PHE A 53 3.43 -5.73 -0.10
C PHE A 53 2.14 -5.16 -0.70
N TYR A 54 2.17 -3.94 -1.25
CA TYR A 54 1.01 -3.32 -1.89
C TYR A 54 0.48 -4.14 -3.07
N ILE A 55 1.36 -4.64 -3.94
CA ILE A 55 0.97 -5.47 -5.09
C ILE A 55 0.37 -6.79 -4.62
N ILE A 56 1.01 -7.48 -3.67
CA ILE A 56 0.54 -8.76 -3.13
C ILE A 56 -0.83 -8.59 -2.46
N TRP A 57 -1.00 -7.55 -1.64
CA TRP A 57 -2.29 -7.26 -1.02
C TRP A 57 -3.36 -6.97 -2.07
N GLY A 58 -3.05 -6.16 -3.11
CA GLY A 58 -4.00 -5.84 -4.17
C GLY A 58 -4.50 -7.08 -4.90
N ILE A 59 -3.59 -8.00 -5.23
CA ILE A 59 -3.94 -9.29 -5.83
C ILE A 59 -4.81 -10.10 -4.86
N TYR A 60 -4.40 -10.24 -3.60
CA TYR A 60 -5.11 -11.01 -2.59
C TYR A 60 -6.54 -10.48 -2.35
N HIS A 61 -6.69 -9.17 -2.20
CA HIS A 61 -7.98 -8.53 -1.98
C HIS A 61 -8.93 -8.77 -3.17
N HIS A 62 -8.45 -8.59 -4.40
CA HIS A 62 -9.26 -8.83 -5.59
C HIS A 62 -9.57 -10.31 -5.86
N ILE A 63 -8.74 -11.25 -5.37
CA ILE A 63 -9.09 -12.68 -5.35
C ILE A 63 -10.28 -12.93 -4.42
N ILE A 64 -10.25 -12.37 -3.21
CA ILE A 64 -11.33 -12.57 -2.21
C ILE A 64 -12.64 -11.92 -2.66
N GLU A 65 -12.57 -10.79 -3.36
CA GLU A 65 -13.74 -10.11 -3.88
C GLU A 65 -14.21 -10.63 -5.25
N ASP A 66 -13.67 -11.76 -5.73
CA ASP A 66 -13.99 -12.37 -7.04
C ASP A 66 -13.91 -11.37 -8.21
N SER A 67 -13.02 -10.37 -8.10
CA SER A 67 -12.87 -9.27 -9.05
C SER A 67 -11.48 -9.23 -9.69
N LEU A 68 -10.70 -10.29 -9.56
CA LEU A 68 -9.35 -10.35 -10.11
C LEU A 68 -9.37 -10.41 -11.65
N HIS A 69 -8.89 -9.35 -12.26
CA HIS A 69 -8.60 -9.28 -13.70
C HIS A 69 -7.14 -8.93 -13.93
N MET A 70 -6.56 -9.44 -15.04
CA MET A 70 -5.17 -9.15 -15.40
C MET A 70 -4.88 -7.64 -15.51
N LYS A 71 -5.88 -6.86 -15.96
CA LYS A 71 -5.81 -5.39 -15.99
C LYS A 71 -5.54 -4.80 -14.61
N ILE A 72 -6.20 -5.31 -13.57
CA ILE A 72 -6.06 -4.83 -12.20
C ILE A 72 -4.66 -5.15 -11.67
N VAL A 73 -4.17 -6.38 -11.89
CA VAL A 73 -2.81 -6.74 -11.50
C VAL A 73 -1.77 -5.80 -12.13
N LEU A 74 -1.94 -5.49 -13.43
CA LEU A 74 -1.06 -4.54 -14.12
C LEU A 74 -1.18 -3.12 -13.55
N GLU A 75 -2.38 -2.65 -13.20
CA GLU A 75 -2.57 -1.35 -12.54
C GLU A 75 -1.79 -1.26 -11.22
N TYR A 76 -1.89 -2.28 -10.35
CA TYR A 76 -1.14 -2.31 -9.08
C TYR A 76 0.36 -2.33 -9.30
N ILE A 77 0.86 -3.10 -10.28
CA ILE A 77 2.27 -3.13 -10.63
C ILE A 77 2.73 -1.74 -11.12
N LEU A 78 1.99 -1.12 -12.04
CA LEU A 78 2.33 0.19 -12.59
C LEU A 78 2.33 1.29 -11.52
N ILE A 79 1.31 1.31 -10.65
CA ILE A 79 1.24 2.24 -9.53
C ILE A 79 2.40 2.01 -8.56
N GLY A 80 2.68 0.75 -8.22
CA GLY A 80 3.78 0.38 -7.33
C GLY A 80 5.13 0.86 -7.85
N PHE A 81 5.44 0.62 -9.13
CA PHE A 81 6.66 1.12 -9.76
C PHE A 81 6.68 2.65 -9.86
N ALA A 82 5.56 3.29 -10.21
CA ALA A 82 5.48 4.75 -10.27
C ALA A 82 5.83 5.39 -8.91
N ILE A 83 5.27 4.86 -7.83
CA ILE A 83 5.58 5.31 -6.45
C ILE A 83 7.05 5.05 -6.12
N LEU A 84 7.58 3.88 -6.45
CA LEU A 84 8.99 3.53 -6.24
C LEU A 84 9.91 4.57 -6.90
N PHE A 85 9.68 4.87 -8.18
CA PHE A 85 10.50 5.83 -8.91
C PHE A 85 10.33 7.26 -8.36
N LEU A 86 9.10 7.67 -8.04
CA LEU A 86 8.81 9.00 -7.52
C LEU A 86 9.50 9.23 -6.18
N ILE A 87 9.38 8.29 -5.24
CA ILE A 87 10.03 8.40 -3.94
C ILE A 87 11.55 8.33 -4.08
N LYS A 88 12.08 7.48 -4.96
CA LYS A 88 13.52 7.45 -5.23
C LYS A 88 14.03 8.82 -5.70
N VAL A 89 13.34 9.47 -6.63
CA VAL A 89 13.71 10.81 -7.11
C VAL A 89 13.64 11.87 -6.00
N LEU A 90 12.67 11.76 -5.09
CA LEU A 90 12.55 12.71 -3.98
C LEU A 90 13.60 12.51 -2.87
N ILE A 91 13.95 11.25 -2.57
CA ILE A 91 14.91 10.92 -1.50
C ILE A 91 16.35 11.05 -2.00
N PHE A 92 16.60 10.79 -3.28
CA PHE A 92 17.91 10.95 -3.93
C PHE A 92 17.90 12.10 -4.93
N PRO A 93 18.26 13.33 -4.53
CA PRO A 93 18.81 14.31 -5.45
C PRO A 93 20.18 13.88 -5.99
#